data_AF-A0A1M5LFF5-F1
#
_entry.id   AF-A0A1M5LFF5-F1
#
_cell.length_a   1.000
_cell.length_b   1.000
_cell.length_c   1.000
_cell.angle_alpha   90.00
_cell.angle_beta   90.00
_cell.angle_gamma   90.00
#
_symmetry.space_group_name_H-M   'P 1'
#
loop_
_entity.id
_entity.type
_entity.pdbx_description
1 polymer ?
#
loop_
_entity_poly.entity_id
_entity_poly.type
_entity_poly.pdbx_seq_one_letter_code
_entity_poly.pdbx_strand_id
1 'polypeptide(L)'
;MAKLLRLFFSNPFLFLFILFLIIYTAYDFYIHKSSGTHLVSLQILALIAGVIFESRRISNKWTTSVFIGILSFLFIFFLGYFLCSIVDESNCSLAFILNRSLVFWPFIFFVFYVIYSRIFNERNITPKLTEGITLFLSIAMIYWVADNGFINFDNIISQTLMVIGISFSLFSFFHAFTKTHLSDRNKFILSIWSSIIMMFFAIDNLNSIYENQNTANSDDILQGIYVAIQYFLLGISSIYMIQNFMMLIAFLPRWKRFFNSRYFEEFRELKDEHIDRYSDQQVPLIHSLICIILIGTVFFLNYYYQIVPKQFLIWISFVIFPFIISIYNYLIGKKNYAYLLLFFLFMSCQNKYEKIEKINPENIKLNEVVSDLTSEQIEKIKNIHEIFAEVDKSSLEQTITDFKRDRHPENEIKIWMQMAEAYKGYLSKNKKNLGEKKEVFKLILSRSMMSAEEAIKNSNLKYLSKKEAQEVLSFYNDAPQPLTIE
;
A
#
# COMPACT_ATOMS: atom_id res chain seq x y z
N MET A 1 13.64 -9.98 -34.92
CA MET A 1 14.73 -10.71 -34.24
C MET A 1 16.09 -10.03 -34.37
N ALA A 2 16.58 -9.71 -35.59
CA ALA A 2 17.89 -9.06 -35.79
C ALA A 2 18.08 -7.69 -35.10
N LYS A 3 17.04 -6.84 -35.06
CA LYS A 3 17.08 -5.53 -34.38
C LYS A 3 17.13 -5.66 -32.85
N LEU A 4 16.49 -6.71 -32.32
CA LEU A 4 16.51 -7.06 -30.90
C LEU A 4 17.89 -7.59 -30.51
N LEU A 5 18.47 -8.49 -31.31
CA LEU A 5 19.86 -8.98 -31.14
C LEU A 5 20.87 -7.82 -31.17
N ARG A 6 20.71 -6.86 -32.09
CA ARG A 6 21.63 -5.72 -32.21
C ARG A 6 21.59 -4.78 -30.99
N LEU A 7 20.41 -4.57 -30.41
CA LEU A 7 20.23 -3.86 -29.12
C LEU A 7 20.77 -4.68 -27.94
N PHE A 8 20.66 -6.01 -28.00
CA PHE A 8 21.13 -6.92 -26.95
C PHE A 8 22.66 -7.00 -26.89
N PHE A 9 23.34 -7.02 -28.04
CA PHE A 9 24.81 -7.05 -28.13
C PHE A 9 25.46 -5.67 -28.03
N SER A 10 24.72 -4.56 -28.15
CA SER A 10 25.32 -3.22 -28.00
C SER A 10 25.62 -2.83 -26.55
N ASN A 11 25.16 -3.61 -25.56
CA ASN A 11 25.31 -3.29 -24.15
C ASN A 11 25.75 -4.53 -23.35
N PRO A 12 27.06 -4.86 -23.35
CA PRO A 12 27.57 -6.12 -22.79
C PRO A 12 27.26 -6.29 -21.30
N PHE A 13 27.14 -5.19 -20.56
CA PHE A 13 26.75 -5.22 -19.15
C PHE A 13 25.30 -5.69 -18.93
N LEU A 14 24.37 -5.22 -19.79
CA LEU A 14 22.97 -5.64 -19.72
C LEU A 14 22.85 -7.15 -20.02
N PHE A 15 23.61 -7.64 -21.01
CA PHE A 15 23.67 -9.06 -21.33
C PHE A 15 24.18 -9.87 -20.13
N LEU A 16 25.27 -9.45 -19.52
CA LEU A 16 25.87 -10.14 -18.38
C LEU A 16 24.91 -10.19 -17.17
N PHE A 17 24.14 -9.12 -16.95
CA PHE A 17 23.14 -9.05 -15.89
C PHE A 17 21.92 -9.94 -16.17
N ILE A 18 21.39 -9.96 -17.39
CA ILE A 18 20.29 -10.85 -17.76
C ILE A 18 20.73 -12.32 -17.66
N LEU A 19 21.93 -12.64 -18.15
CA LEU A 19 22.52 -13.97 -18.03
C LEU A 19 22.66 -14.37 -16.56
N PHE A 20 23.14 -13.46 -15.71
CA PHE A 20 23.21 -13.65 -14.26
C PHE A 20 21.82 -13.95 -13.66
N LEU A 21 20.79 -13.18 -14.01
CA LEU A 21 19.43 -13.42 -13.54
C LEU A 21 18.87 -14.78 -13.99
N ILE A 22 19.17 -15.22 -15.22
CA ILE A 22 18.76 -16.54 -15.72
C ILE A 22 19.46 -17.66 -14.95
N ILE A 23 20.78 -17.55 -14.77
CA ILE A 23 21.57 -18.53 -14.01
C ILE A 23 21.08 -18.57 -12.56
N TYR A 24 20.83 -17.40 -11.96
CA TYR A 24 20.26 -17.28 -10.63
C TYR A 24 18.90 -17.99 -10.53
N THR A 25 17.98 -17.75 -11.47
CA THR A 25 16.64 -18.36 -11.46
C THR A 25 16.72 -19.88 -11.59
N ALA A 26 17.60 -20.38 -12.46
CA ALA A 26 17.82 -21.82 -12.61
C ALA A 26 18.42 -22.46 -11.34
N TYR A 27 19.34 -21.74 -10.68
CA TYR A 27 19.95 -22.19 -9.43
C TYR A 27 18.98 -22.17 -8.25
N ASP A 28 18.18 -21.10 -8.13
CA ASP A 28 17.11 -20.96 -7.14
C ASP A 28 16.06 -22.05 -7.30
N PHE A 29 15.65 -22.36 -8.53
CA PHE A 29 14.74 -23.48 -8.82
C PHE A 29 15.33 -24.84 -8.41
N TYR A 30 16.62 -25.05 -8.67
CA TYR A 30 17.33 -26.27 -8.24
C TYR A 30 17.36 -26.41 -6.72
N ILE A 31 17.64 -25.32 -6.00
CA ILE A 31 17.65 -25.30 -4.53
C ILE A 31 16.23 -25.50 -3.99
N HIS A 32 15.23 -24.80 -4.52
CA HIS A 32 13.83 -24.97 -4.11
C HIS A 32 13.37 -26.42 -4.26
N LYS A 33 13.73 -27.10 -5.36
CA LYS A 33 13.44 -28.52 -5.55
C LYS A 33 14.12 -29.43 -4.51
N SER A 34 15.29 -29.03 -4.00
CA SER A 34 16.08 -29.82 -3.04
C SER A 34 15.77 -29.53 -1.58
N SER A 35 15.45 -28.28 -1.22
CA SER A 35 15.28 -27.82 0.17
C SER A 35 13.85 -27.35 0.48
N GLY A 36 12.98 -27.22 -0.52
CA GLY A 36 11.63 -26.66 -0.38
C GLY A 36 11.62 -25.13 -0.20
N THR A 37 12.77 -24.46 -0.24
CA THR A 37 12.90 -23.02 0.06
C THR A 37 13.57 -22.28 -1.09
N HIS A 38 13.08 -21.08 -1.40
CA HIS A 38 13.77 -20.17 -2.32
C HIS A 38 14.94 -19.48 -1.59
N LEU A 39 16.05 -19.24 -2.29
CA LEU A 39 17.22 -18.53 -1.79
C LEU A 39 16.93 -17.05 -1.56
N VAL A 40 16.22 -16.42 -2.49
CA VAL A 40 15.71 -15.05 -2.36
C VAL A 40 14.22 -15.10 -2.65
N SER A 41 13.43 -14.57 -1.72
CA SER A 41 11.99 -14.55 -1.90
C SER A 41 11.59 -13.66 -3.09
N LEU A 42 10.46 -13.99 -3.73
CA LEU A 42 9.88 -13.21 -4.82
C LEU A 42 9.71 -11.73 -4.44
N GLN A 43 9.42 -11.46 -3.17
CA GLN A 43 9.26 -10.12 -2.61
C GLN A 43 10.53 -9.28 -2.76
N ILE A 44 11.69 -9.85 -2.42
CA ILE A 44 12.98 -9.16 -2.48
C ILE A 44 13.37 -8.89 -3.94
N LEU A 45 13.10 -9.85 -4.85
CA LEU A 45 13.32 -9.66 -6.28
C LEU A 45 12.45 -8.52 -6.83
N ALA A 46 11.18 -8.47 -6.43
CA ALA A 46 10.26 -7.41 -6.83
C ALA A 46 10.72 -6.04 -6.31
N LEU A 47 11.21 -5.96 -5.06
CA LEU A 47 11.79 -4.74 -4.49
C LEU A 47 12.99 -4.23 -5.29
N ILE A 48 13.93 -5.12 -5.65
CA ILE A 48 15.08 -4.75 -6.50
C ILE A 48 14.60 -4.25 -7.86
N ALA A 49 13.61 -4.93 -8.46
CA ALA A 49 13.04 -4.51 -9.73
C ALA A 49 12.43 -3.10 -9.65
N GLY A 50 11.77 -2.75 -8.53
CA GLY A 50 11.27 -1.40 -8.27
C GLY A 50 12.37 -0.34 -8.19
N VAL A 51 13.45 -0.63 -7.46
CA VAL A 51 14.63 0.25 -7.36
C VAL A 51 15.26 0.47 -8.73
N ILE A 52 15.46 -0.59 -9.52
CA ILE A 52 16.04 -0.51 -10.86
C ILE A 52 15.12 0.27 -11.81
N PHE A 53 13.81 0.00 -11.77
CA PHE A 53 12.83 0.70 -12.59
C PHE A 53 12.88 2.21 -12.34
N GLU A 54 12.82 2.61 -11.07
CA GLU A 54 12.83 4.03 -10.71
C GLU A 54 14.17 4.68 -11.01
N SER A 55 15.27 3.98 -10.71
CA SER A 55 16.61 4.42 -11.07
C SER A 55 16.75 4.72 -12.56
N ARG A 56 16.21 3.84 -13.42
CA ARG A 56 16.25 4.04 -14.86
C ARG A 56 15.39 5.23 -15.26
N ARG A 57 14.20 5.40 -14.67
CA ARG A 57 13.31 6.52 -14.94
C ARG A 57 14.00 7.86 -14.66
N ILE A 58 14.76 7.94 -13.57
CA ILE A 58 15.43 9.14 -13.12
C ILE A 58 16.73 9.39 -13.91
N SER A 59 17.61 8.39 -14.01
CA SER A 59 18.95 8.56 -14.62
C SER A 59 18.97 8.42 -16.15
N ASN A 60 17.89 7.92 -16.75
CA ASN A 60 17.76 7.54 -18.16
C ASN A 60 18.85 6.55 -18.65
N LYS A 61 19.58 5.87 -17.73
CA LYS A 61 20.68 4.96 -18.03
C LYS A 61 20.56 3.66 -17.24
N TRP A 62 20.33 2.55 -17.94
CA TRP A 62 20.33 1.21 -17.34
C TRP A 62 21.70 0.74 -16.86
N THR A 63 22.77 1.21 -17.52
CA THR A 63 24.14 0.76 -17.29
C THR A 63 24.58 1.00 -15.85
N THR A 64 24.12 2.09 -15.24
CA THR A 64 24.42 2.46 -13.87
C THR A 64 23.85 1.45 -12.87
N SER A 65 22.55 1.15 -12.94
CA SER A 65 21.91 0.19 -12.03
C SER A 65 22.50 -1.21 -12.17
N VAL A 66 22.80 -1.61 -13.41
CA VAL A 66 23.43 -2.90 -13.71
C VAL A 66 24.84 -2.96 -13.13
N PHE A 67 25.63 -1.90 -13.31
CA PHE A 67 26.99 -1.83 -12.75
C PHE A 67 26.98 -1.93 -11.22
N ILE A 68 26.05 -1.22 -10.55
CA ILE A 68 25.88 -1.30 -9.10
C ILE A 68 25.45 -2.71 -8.67
N GLY A 69 24.57 -3.36 -9.45
CA GLY A 69 24.17 -4.75 -9.25
C GLY A 69 25.36 -5.70 -9.27
N ILE A 70 26.21 -5.61 -10.28
CA ILE A 70 27.41 -6.45 -10.42
C ILE A 70 28.41 -6.14 -9.30
N LEU A 71 28.69 -4.86 -9.04
CA LEU A 71 29.67 -4.44 -8.04
C LEU A 71 29.27 -4.87 -6.62
N SER A 72 27.99 -4.73 -6.27
CA SER A 72 27.46 -5.17 -4.97
C SER A 72 27.52 -6.68 -4.80
N PHE A 73 27.27 -7.46 -5.85
CA PHE A 73 27.40 -8.92 -5.80
C PHE A 73 28.86 -9.35 -5.61
N LEU A 74 29.78 -8.78 -6.40
CA LEU A 74 31.21 -9.07 -6.26
C LEU A 74 31.71 -8.72 -4.85
N PHE A 75 31.30 -7.55 -4.34
CA PHE A 75 31.67 -7.12 -2.99
C PHE A 75 31.23 -8.12 -1.92
N ILE A 76 29.95 -8.53 -1.92
CA ILE A 76 29.46 -9.48 -0.90
C ILE A 76 30.07 -10.87 -1.06
N PHE A 77 30.36 -11.30 -2.28
CA PHE A 77 31.03 -12.57 -2.55
C PHE A 77 32.46 -12.59 -2.01
N PHE A 78 33.25 -11.54 -2.27
CA PHE A 78 34.60 -11.42 -1.73
C PHE A 78 34.61 -11.24 -0.22
N LEU A 79 33.65 -10.50 0.34
CA LEU A 79 33.49 -10.38 1.78
C LEU A 79 33.16 -11.74 2.42
N GLY A 80 32.28 -12.52 1.81
CA GLY A 80 31.96 -13.88 2.24
C GLY A 80 33.18 -14.80 2.23
N TYR A 81 33.98 -14.76 1.15
CA TYR A 81 35.24 -15.50 1.06
C TYR A 81 36.25 -15.06 2.14
N PHE A 82 36.37 -13.76 2.40
CA PHE A 82 37.26 -13.22 3.42
C PHE A 82 36.83 -13.64 4.84
N LEU A 83 35.54 -13.52 5.18
CA LEU A 83 35.02 -13.93 6.50
C LEU A 83 35.20 -15.43 6.72
N CYS A 84 34.97 -16.22 5.69
CA CYS A 84 35.18 -17.65 5.64
C CYS A 84 36.66 -18.07 5.84
N SER A 85 37.62 -17.21 5.48
CA SER A 85 39.05 -17.43 5.77
C SER A 85 39.45 -17.05 7.19
N ILE A 86 38.64 -16.26 7.92
CA ILE A 86 38.92 -15.82 9.30
C ILE A 86 38.23 -16.71 10.32
N VAL A 87 36.98 -17.07 10.04
CA VAL A 87 36.23 -18.01 10.86
C VAL A 87 36.62 -19.40 10.39
N ASP A 88 37.43 -20.09 11.19
CA ASP A 88 37.95 -21.45 10.94
C ASP A 88 36.81 -22.49 11.02
N GLU A 89 35.78 -22.32 10.19
CA GLU A 89 34.61 -23.18 10.08
C GLU A 89 34.89 -24.28 9.05
N SER A 90 34.78 -25.54 9.46
CA SER A 90 34.95 -26.72 8.61
C SER A 90 33.92 -26.84 7.46
N ASN A 91 32.91 -25.96 7.41
CA ASN A 91 31.81 -25.99 6.44
C ASN A 91 31.90 -24.92 5.34
N CYS A 92 33.07 -24.31 5.17
CA CYS A 92 33.32 -23.20 4.25
C CYS A 92 33.46 -23.63 2.77
N SER A 93 32.42 -24.28 2.24
CA SER A 93 32.35 -24.67 0.82
C SER A 93 32.00 -23.48 -0.09
N LEU A 94 32.38 -23.56 -1.38
CA LEU A 94 32.01 -22.56 -2.38
C LEU A 94 30.48 -22.36 -2.46
N ALA A 95 29.71 -23.45 -2.33
CA ALA A 95 28.26 -23.41 -2.32
C ALA A 95 27.72 -22.63 -1.10
N PHE A 96 28.33 -22.80 0.07
CA PHE A 96 27.97 -22.03 1.27
C PHE A 96 28.19 -20.53 1.07
N ILE A 97 29.36 -20.14 0.55
CA ILE A 97 29.69 -18.73 0.26
C ILE A 97 28.71 -18.15 -0.77
N LEU A 98 28.44 -18.88 -1.86
CA LEU A 98 27.53 -18.44 -2.91
C LEU A 98 26.10 -18.25 -2.39
N ASN A 99 25.58 -19.20 -1.62
CA ASN A 99 24.24 -19.12 -1.02
C ASN A 99 24.12 -17.90 -0.10
N ARG A 100 25.09 -17.71 0.80
CA ARG A 100 25.11 -16.53 1.69
C ARG A 100 25.21 -15.23 0.89
N SER A 101 26.04 -15.20 -0.13
CA SER A 101 26.21 -14.02 -0.99
C SER A 101 24.91 -13.65 -1.71
N LEU A 102 24.18 -14.63 -2.22
CA LEU A 102 22.89 -14.40 -2.89
C LEU A 102 21.82 -13.88 -1.92
N VAL A 103 21.77 -14.40 -0.68
CA VAL A 103 20.84 -13.93 0.35
C VAL A 103 21.13 -12.48 0.76
N PHE A 104 22.40 -12.10 0.91
CA PHE A 104 22.78 -10.75 1.37
C PHE A 104 22.93 -9.72 0.24
N TRP A 105 23.11 -10.15 -1.01
CA TRP A 105 23.30 -9.27 -2.16
C TRP A 105 22.23 -8.16 -2.29
N PRO A 106 20.91 -8.44 -2.15
CA PRO A 106 19.86 -7.41 -2.20
C PRO A 106 20.09 -6.23 -1.25
N PHE A 107 20.55 -6.50 -0.02
CA PHE A 107 20.79 -5.47 0.99
C PHE A 107 22.01 -4.62 0.63
N ILE A 108 23.09 -5.26 0.19
CA ILE A 108 24.30 -4.56 -0.26
C ILE A 108 24.03 -3.76 -1.52
N PHE A 109 23.24 -4.30 -2.44
CA PHE A 109 22.79 -3.59 -3.64
C PHE A 109 22.10 -2.28 -3.26
N PHE A 110 21.17 -2.32 -2.30
CA PHE A 110 20.47 -1.13 -1.84
C PHE A 110 21.43 -0.09 -1.24
N VAL A 111 22.33 -0.51 -0.35
CA VAL A 111 23.34 0.39 0.26
C VAL A 111 24.23 1.03 -0.81
N PHE A 112 24.75 0.23 -1.74
CA PHE A 112 25.62 0.74 -2.81
C PHE A 112 24.85 1.67 -3.73
N TYR A 113 23.57 1.39 -3.97
CA TYR A 113 22.71 2.27 -4.73
C TYR A 113 22.54 3.63 -4.05
N VAL A 114 22.28 3.66 -2.74
CA VAL A 114 22.20 4.91 -1.95
C VAL A 114 23.51 5.70 -2.03
N ILE A 115 24.65 5.03 -1.82
CA ILE A 115 25.98 5.67 -1.86
C ILE A 115 26.26 6.23 -3.26
N TYR A 116 26.01 5.43 -4.30
CA TYR A 116 26.21 5.86 -5.69
C TYR A 116 25.31 7.06 -6.02
N SER A 117 24.04 6.99 -5.64
CA SER A 117 23.06 8.07 -5.81
C SER A 117 23.54 9.37 -5.18
N ARG A 118 24.23 9.30 -4.03
CA ARG A 118 24.79 10.46 -3.36
C ARG A 118 26.01 11.04 -4.06
N ILE A 119 26.92 10.18 -4.54
CA ILE A 119 28.22 10.62 -5.07
C ILE A 119 28.12 11.14 -6.51
N PHE A 120 27.39 10.45 -7.37
CA PHE A 120 27.53 10.65 -8.82
C PHE A 120 26.41 11.46 -9.47
N ASN A 121 25.36 11.80 -8.72
CA ASN A 121 24.12 12.23 -9.34
C ASN A 121 23.37 13.33 -8.56
N GLU A 122 24.07 14.16 -7.77
CA GLU A 122 23.48 15.27 -6.99
C GLU A 122 22.47 16.12 -7.81
N ARG A 123 22.75 16.39 -9.10
CA ARG A 123 21.89 17.22 -9.96
C ARG A 123 20.91 16.47 -10.88
N ASN A 124 21.11 15.16 -11.09
CA ASN A 124 20.33 14.37 -12.07
C ASN A 124 19.37 13.38 -11.41
N ILE A 125 19.44 13.19 -10.09
CA ILE A 125 18.59 12.23 -9.39
C ILE A 125 17.35 12.85 -8.76
N THR A 126 17.31 14.16 -8.50
CA THR A 126 16.11 14.80 -7.97
C THR A 126 15.04 14.87 -9.08
N PRO A 127 13.93 14.13 -8.98
CA PRO A 127 12.94 14.11 -10.04
C PRO A 127 12.32 15.51 -10.12
N LYS A 128 12.36 16.10 -11.31
CA LYS A 128 11.82 17.44 -11.55
C LYS A 128 10.38 17.50 -11.08
N LEU A 129 10.07 18.50 -10.27
CA LEU A 129 8.72 18.75 -9.79
C LEU A 129 8.01 19.68 -10.77
N THR A 130 6.72 19.44 -10.95
CA THR A 130 5.83 20.31 -11.73
C THR A 130 4.60 20.62 -10.90
N GLU A 131 3.86 21.65 -11.29
CA GLU A 131 2.55 21.96 -10.72
C GLU A 131 1.63 20.73 -10.73
N GLY A 132 1.66 19.95 -11.81
CA GLY A 132 0.89 18.70 -11.92
C GLY A 132 1.27 17.63 -10.91
N ILE A 133 2.57 17.44 -10.63
CA ILE A 133 3.03 16.50 -9.59
C ILE A 133 2.62 16.99 -8.21
N THR A 134 2.78 18.29 -7.91
CA THR A 134 2.38 18.83 -6.60
C THR A 134 0.87 18.75 -6.39
N LEU A 135 0.08 18.96 -7.45
CA LEU A 135 -1.37 18.79 -7.43
C LEU A 135 -1.74 17.32 -7.15
N PHE A 136 -1.08 16.37 -7.82
CA PHE A 136 -1.26 14.95 -7.56
C PHE A 136 -1.00 14.62 -6.08
N LEU A 137 0.13 15.08 -5.53
CA LEU A 137 0.50 14.82 -4.14
C LEU A 137 -0.49 15.45 -3.16
N SER A 138 -1.03 16.61 -3.50
CA SER A 138 -2.05 17.30 -2.70
C SER A 138 -3.38 16.51 -2.68
N ILE A 139 -3.82 16.00 -3.84
CA ILE A 139 -5.01 15.13 -3.93
C ILE A 139 -4.79 13.84 -3.15
N ALA A 140 -3.60 13.23 -3.28
CA ALA A 140 -3.24 12.02 -2.51
C ALA A 140 -3.21 12.28 -1.01
N MET A 141 -2.74 13.46 -0.58
CA MET A 141 -2.72 13.83 0.85
C MET A 141 -4.14 14.00 1.39
N ILE A 142 -5.02 14.65 0.64
CA ILE A 142 -6.44 14.78 1.00
C ILE A 142 -7.09 13.40 1.12
N TYR A 143 -6.83 12.51 0.16
CA TYR A 143 -7.33 11.13 0.19
C TYR A 143 -6.81 10.37 1.42
N TRP A 144 -5.50 10.42 1.69
CA TRP A 144 -4.88 9.78 2.85
C TRP A 144 -5.50 10.27 4.16
N VAL A 145 -5.72 11.57 4.28
CA VAL A 145 -6.35 12.17 5.47
C VAL A 145 -7.82 11.76 5.60
N ALA A 146 -8.57 11.72 4.50
CA ALA A 146 -9.98 11.31 4.51
C ALA A 146 -10.15 9.84 4.92
N ASP A 147 -9.30 8.95 4.40
CA ASP A 147 -9.32 7.51 4.69
C ASP A 147 -8.98 7.21 6.15
N ASN A 148 -8.12 8.01 6.79
CA ASN A 148 -7.79 7.87 8.21
C ASN A 148 -8.82 8.49 9.18
N GLY A 149 -9.96 8.97 8.66
CA GLY A 149 -10.99 9.61 9.47
C GLY A 149 -10.63 11.05 9.80
N PHE A 150 -11.12 11.98 8.96
CA PHE A 150 -10.84 13.43 8.96
C PHE A 150 -11.01 14.14 10.34
N ILE A 151 -11.68 13.50 11.32
CA ILE A 151 -12.16 14.11 12.56
C ILE A 151 -11.84 13.27 13.82
N ASN A 152 -11.32 12.03 13.70
CA ASN A 152 -11.08 11.17 14.86
C ASN A 152 -9.68 11.31 15.49
N PHE A 153 -8.94 12.36 15.12
CA PHE A 153 -7.66 12.64 15.77
C PHE A 153 -7.90 13.37 17.09
N ASP A 154 -7.86 12.62 18.20
CA ASP A 154 -7.95 13.19 19.56
C ASP A 154 -6.73 14.08 19.90
N ASN A 155 -5.64 13.97 19.13
CA ASN A 155 -4.39 14.67 19.38
C ASN A 155 -4.31 16.01 18.62
N ILE A 156 -4.11 17.11 19.36
CA ILE A 156 -3.92 18.47 18.84
C ILE A 156 -2.77 18.59 17.83
N ILE A 157 -1.73 17.77 17.99
CA ILE A 157 -0.57 17.76 17.08
C ILE A 157 -1.02 17.25 15.71
N SER A 158 -1.76 16.14 15.66
CA SER A 158 -2.26 15.56 14.42
C SER A 158 -3.24 16.50 13.71
N GLN A 159 -4.14 17.15 14.47
CA GLN A 159 -5.05 18.16 13.91
C GLN A 159 -4.29 19.34 13.30
N THR A 160 -3.25 19.83 13.99
CA THR A 160 -2.41 20.94 13.50
C THR A 160 -1.70 20.57 12.20
N LEU A 161 -1.08 19.38 12.15
CA LEU A 161 -0.40 18.86 10.95
C LEU A 161 -1.38 18.70 9.77
N MET A 162 -2.60 18.28 10.05
CA MET A 162 -3.65 18.13 9.04
C MET A 162 -4.10 19.48 8.46
N VAL A 163 -4.32 20.49 9.30
CA VAL A 163 -4.64 21.86 8.85
C VAL A 163 -3.51 22.43 7.99
N ILE A 164 -2.25 22.23 8.39
CA ILE A 164 -1.07 22.61 7.62
C ILE A 164 -1.09 21.90 6.26
N GLY A 165 -1.34 20.59 6.25
CA GLY A 165 -1.35 19.79 5.02
C GLY A 165 -2.46 20.17 4.03
N ILE A 166 -3.65 20.46 4.53
CA ILE A 166 -4.76 20.97 3.72
C ILE A 166 -4.44 22.37 3.18
N SER A 167 -3.85 23.25 3.99
CA SER A 167 -3.47 24.61 3.58
C SER A 167 -2.45 24.59 2.44
N PHE A 168 -1.41 23.75 2.54
CA PHE A 168 -0.44 23.59 1.45
C PHE A 168 -1.02 22.87 0.23
N SER A 169 -1.97 21.97 0.42
CA SER A 169 -2.72 21.35 -0.68
C SER A 169 -3.50 22.41 -1.46
N LEU A 170 -4.26 23.28 -0.77
CA LEU A 170 -4.97 24.40 -1.41
C LEU A 170 -4.01 25.36 -2.13
N PHE A 171 -2.82 25.61 -1.57
CA PHE A 171 -1.79 26.41 -2.22
C PHE A 171 -1.29 25.79 -3.53
N SER A 172 -1.13 24.47 -3.59
CA SER A 172 -0.80 23.75 -4.83
C SER A 172 -1.94 23.81 -5.85
N PHE A 173 -3.20 23.66 -5.41
CA PHE A 173 -4.38 23.83 -6.27
C PHE A 173 -4.42 25.23 -6.89
N PHE A 174 -4.20 26.29 -6.10
CA PHE A 174 -4.16 27.65 -6.63
C PHE A 174 -3.16 27.76 -7.78
N HIS A 175 -1.91 27.35 -7.56
CA HIS A 175 -0.86 27.44 -8.57
C HIS A 175 -1.08 26.53 -9.78
N ALA A 176 -1.72 25.38 -9.63
CA ALA A 176 -2.00 24.48 -10.76
C ALA A 176 -3.09 25.01 -11.72
N PHE A 177 -3.92 25.97 -11.30
CA PHE A 177 -4.98 26.57 -12.12
C PHE A 177 -4.71 28.02 -12.50
N THR A 178 -3.88 28.73 -11.74
CA THR A 178 -3.49 30.08 -12.07
C THR A 178 -2.22 30.08 -12.91
N LYS A 179 -2.24 30.70 -14.09
CA LYS A 179 -1.03 30.95 -14.91
C LYS A 179 -0.05 31.96 -14.30
N THR A 180 -0.13 32.20 -12.99
CA THR A 180 0.81 33.08 -12.28
C THR A 180 2.20 32.48 -12.34
N HIS A 181 3.17 33.28 -12.78
CA HIS A 181 4.57 32.87 -12.74
C HIS A 181 4.97 32.54 -11.28
N LEU A 182 5.56 31.36 -11.08
CA LEU A 182 6.03 30.93 -9.77
C LEU A 182 7.31 31.68 -9.42
N SER A 183 7.26 32.47 -8.34
CA SER A 183 8.47 33.07 -7.76
C SER A 183 9.36 31.99 -7.13
N ASP A 184 10.65 32.26 -7.00
CA ASP A 184 11.61 31.35 -6.36
C ASP A 184 11.19 30.97 -4.93
N ARG A 185 10.57 31.92 -4.21
CA ARG A 185 10.00 31.66 -2.88
C ARG A 185 8.91 30.59 -2.94
N ASN A 186 7.99 30.68 -3.91
CA ASN A 186 6.90 29.74 -4.03
C ASN A 186 7.39 28.37 -4.52
N LYS A 187 8.35 28.34 -5.45
CA LYS A 187 9.02 27.09 -5.89
C LYS A 187 9.69 26.38 -4.70
N PHE A 188 10.43 27.13 -3.89
CA PHE A 188 11.09 26.61 -2.69
C PHE A 188 10.09 26.00 -1.71
N ILE A 189 9.01 26.73 -1.39
CA ILE A 189 7.95 26.25 -0.49
C ILE A 189 7.29 24.97 -1.02
N LEU A 190 6.89 24.94 -2.30
CA LEU A 190 6.26 23.77 -2.91
C LEU A 190 7.20 22.57 -3.00
N SER A 191 8.50 22.81 -3.23
CA SER A 191 9.53 21.79 -3.27
C SER A 191 9.73 21.13 -1.91
N ILE A 192 9.87 21.92 -0.84
CA ILE A 192 9.94 21.40 0.54
C ILE A 192 8.67 20.63 0.90
N TRP A 193 7.50 21.19 0.61
CA TRP A 193 6.23 20.54 0.89
C TRP A 193 6.10 19.18 0.19
N SER A 194 6.46 19.12 -1.09
CA SER A 194 6.46 17.88 -1.86
C SER A 194 7.45 16.85 -1.30
N SER A 195 8.63 17.28 -0.85
CA SER A 195 9.59 16.39 -0.19
C SER A 195 9.03 15.78 1.09
N ILE A 196 8.32 16.58 1.90
CA ILE A 196 7.69 16.12 3.14
C ILE A 196 6.59 15.09 2.83
N ILE A 197 5.68 15.39 1.91
CA ILE A 197 4.61 14.44 1.52
C ILE A 197 5.20 13.13 0.97
N MET A 198 6.19 13.22 0.09
CA MET A 198 6.79 12.02 -0.52
C MET A 198 7.50 11.15 0.51
N MET A 199 8.21 11.75 1.47
CA MET A 199 8.82 11.02 2.58
C MET A 199 7.75 10.35 3.43
N PHE A 200 6.69 11.07 3.75
CA PHE A 200 5.56 10.57 4.52
C PHE A 200 4.88 9.37 3.85
N PHE A 201 4.53 9.44 2.57
CA PHE A 201 3.93 8.31 1.84
C PHE A 201 4.87 7.12 1.67
N ALA A 202 6.18 7.35 1.62
CA ALA A 202 7.14 6.25 1.55
C ALA A 202 7.25 5.52 2.89
N ILE A 203 7.26 6.25 4.01
CA ILE A 203 7.24 5.68 5.36
C ILE A 203 5.92 4.94 5.61
N ASP A 204 4.78 5.54 5.26
CA ASP A 204 3.47 4.92 5.40
C ASP A 204 3.36 3.61 4.60
N ASN A 205 3.91 3.58 3.38
CA ASN A 205 3.98 2.37 2.56
C ASN A 205 4.90 1.29 3.18
N LEU A 206 6.05 1.69 3.74
CA LEU A 206 6.94 0.77 4.45
C LEU A 206 6.24 0.14 5.67
N ASN A 207 5.56 0.96 6.46
CA ASN A 207 4.82 0.49 7.64
C ASN A 207 3.69 -0.47 7.26
N SER A 208 2.91 -0.13 6.23
CA SER A 208 1.83 -1.00 5.73
C SER A 208 2.33 -2.37 5.29
N ILE A 209 3.50 -2.45 4.64
CA ILE A 209 4.06 -3.74 4.22
C ILE A 209 4.58 -4.52 5.43
N TYR A 210 5.16 -3.84 6.42
CA TYR A 210 5.63 -4.47 7.65
C TYR A 210 4.49 -5.13 8.45
N GLU A 211 3.35 -4.43 8.59
CA GLU A 211 2.17 -4.96 9.27
C GLU A 211 1.55 -6.17 8.54
N ASN A 212 1.65 -6.22 7.22
CA ASN A 212 1.09 -7.27 6.37
C ASN A 212 2.02 -8.48 6.12
N GLN A 213 3.19 -8.57 6.77
CA GLN A 213 4.14 -9.69 6.54
C GLN A 213 3.63 -11.06 6.99
N ASN A 214 2.62 -11.11 7.87
CA ASN A 214 2.11 -12.36 8.45
C ASN A 214 1.12 -13.12 7.55
N THR A 215 0.70 -12.54 6.42
CA THR A 215 -0.27 -13.15 5.48
C THR A 215 0.37 -13.81 4.25
N ALA A 216 1.70 -13.93 4.18
CA ALA A 216 2.43 -14.31 2.96
C ALA A 216 2.52 -15.82 2.64
N ASN A 217 1.82 -16.70 3.37
CA ASN A 217 1.87 -18.15 3.21
C ASN A 217 0.59 -18.74 2.62
N SER A 218 0.10 -18.16 1.52
CA SER A 218 -1.02 -18.70 0.75
C SER A 218 -0.53 -19.27 -0.58
N ASP A 219 -0.95 -20.47 -0.95
CA ASP A 219 -0.65 -21.08 -2.26
C ASP A 219 -1.35 -20.38 -3.46
N ASP A 220 -2.06 -19.26 -3.23
CA ASP A 220 -2.72 -18.49 -4.28
C ASP A 220 -1.75 -17.60 -5.07
N ILE A 221 -1.65 -17.89 -6.37
CA ILE A 221 -0.86 -17.14 -7.35
C ILE A 221 -1.27 -15.66 -7.39
N LEU A 222 -2.56 -15.34 -7.25
CA LEU A 222 -3.04 -13.95 -7.29
C LEU A 222 -2.52 -13.15 -6.10
N GLN A 223 -2.55 -13.74 -4.90
CA GLN A 223 -1.98 -13.14 -3.69
C GLN A 223 -0.46 -12.99 -3.81
N GLY A 224 0.23 -13.98 -4.38
CA GLY A 224 1.66 -13.89 -4.68
C GLY A 224 2.01 -12.73 -5.62
N ILE A 225 1.23 -12.51 -6.68
CA ILE A 225 1.39 -11.38 -7.60
C ILE A 225 1.12 -10.05 -6.88
N TYR A 226 0.06 -9.99 -6.07
CA TYR A 226 -0.28 -8.78 -5.32
C TYR A 226 0.85 -8.36 -4.37
N VAL A 227 1.38 -9.32 -3.59
CA VAL A 227 2.53 -9.10 -2.70
C VAL A 227 3.76 -8.68 -3.50
N ALA A 228 4.04 -9.32 -4.64
CA ALA A 228 5.15 -8.92 -5.50
C ALA A 228 5.00 -7.46 -5.98
N ILE A 229 3.80 -7.03 -6.38
CA ILE A 229 3.56 -5.63 -6.78
C ILE A 229 3.75 -4.69 -5.59
N GLN A 230 3.28 -5.03 -4.39
CA GLN A 230 3.51 -4.20 -3.19
C GLN A 230 5.00 -3.98 -2.93
N TYR A 231 5.81 -5.05 -2.97
CA TYR A 231 7.25 -4.93 -2.79
C TYR A 231 7.95 -4.20 -3.95
N PHE A 232 7.46 -4.33 -5.18
CA PHE A 232 7.91 -3.51 -6.30
C PHE A 232 7.66 -2.02 -6.05
N LEU A 233 6.46 -1.66 -5.60
CA LEU A 233 6.12 -0.29 -5.21
C LEU A 233 6.96 0.19 -4.01
N LEU A 234 7.27 -0.69 -3.06
CA LEU A 234 8.21 -0.40 -1.97
C LEU A 234 9.59 -0.02 -2.51
N GLY A 235 10.11 -0.78 -3.47
CA GLY A 235 11.35 -0.47 -4.17
C GLY A 235 11.33 0.91 -4.80
N ILE A 236 10.24 1.28 -5.50
CA ILE A 236 10.07 2.63 -6.05
C ILE A 236 10.06 3.68 -4.93
N SER A 237 9.23 3.47 -3.90
CA SER A 237 9.07 4.43 -2.80
C SER A 237 10.35 4.68 -2.01
N SER A 238 11.21 3.66 -1.89
CA SER A 238 12.49 3.76 -1.17
C SER A 238 13.44 4.77 -1.80
N ILE A 239 13.45 4.89 -3.13
CA ILE A 239 14.24 5.88 -3.87
C ILE A 239 13.77 7.29 -3.52
N TYR A 240 12.47 7.51 -3.52
CA TYR A 240 11.88 8.77 -3.10
C TYR A 240 12.12 9.08 -1.63
N MET A 241 12.04 8.09 -0.75
CA MET A 241 12.32 8.25 0.66
C MET A 241 13.74 8.78 0.88
N ILE A 242 14.74 8.10 0.32
CA ILE A 242 16.15 8.47 0.47
C ILE A 242 16.41 9.87 -0.08
N GLN A 243 15.92 10.17 -1.30
CA GLN A 243 16.18 11.46 -1.93
C GLN A 243 15.57 12.61 -1.14
N ASN A 244 14.28 12.52 -0.81
CA ASN A 244 13.59 13.60 -0.11
C ASN A 244 14.09 13.72 1.34
N PHE A 245 14.43 12.62 2.00
CA PHE A 245 15.09 12.65 3.31
C PHE A 245 16.43 13.39 3.27
N MET A 246 17.28 13.09 2.27
CA MET A 246 18.58 13.75 2.12
C MET A 246 18.44 15.25 1.86
N MET A 247 17.48 15.66 1.03
CA MET A 247 17.19 17.08 0.77
C MET A 247 16.72 17.81 2.04
N LEU A 248 15.87 17.17 2.85
CA LEU A 248 15.34 17.78 4.08
C LEU A 248 16.38 17.84 5.19
N ILE A 249 17.13 16.76 5.43
CA ILE A 249 18.11 16.69 6.52
C ILE A 249 19.35 17.55 6.26
N ALA A 250 19.66 17.85 4.99
CA ALA A 250 20.78 18.70 4.62
C ALA A 250 20.65 20.15 5.13
N PHE A 251 19.44 20.59 5.51
CA PHE A 251 19.24 21.88 6.18
C PHE A 251 19.71 21.88 7.64
N LEU A 252 19.91 20.71 8.26
CA LEU A 252 20.38 20.63 9.64
C LEU A 252 21.90 20.88 9.71
N PRO A 253 22.37 21.74 10.63
CA PRO A 253 23.79 21.99 10.81
C PRO A 253 24.53 20.72 11.25
N ARG A 254 25.67 20.43 10.60
CA ARG A 254 26.52 19.30 10.98
C ARG A 254 27.19 19.57 12.33
N TRP A 255 27.41 18.51 13.11
CA TRP A 255 28.11 18.56 14.39
C TRP A 255 29.49 19.24 14.20
N LYS A 256 29.80 20.28 15.01
CA LYS A 256 30.97 21.20 14.91
C LYS A 256 30.97 22.25 13.79
N ARG A 257 29.90 22.41 13.00
CA ARG A 257 29.77 23.47 11.96
C ARG A 257 28.53 24.34 12.15
N PHE A 258 28.09 24.55 13.40
CA PHE A 258 26.90 25.33 13.70
C PHE A 258 27.08 26.79 13.28
N PHE A 259 26.27 27.22 12.31
CA PHE A 259 26.06 28.62 11.92
C PHE A 259 27.35 29.40 11.54
N ASN A 260 28.33 28.73 10.92
CA ASN A 260 29.48 29.42 10.31
C ASN A 260 29.19 29.86 8.85
N SER A 261 30.09 30.62 8.23
CA SER A 261 29.92 31.10 6.85
C SER A 261 29.68 29.96 5.85
N ARG A 262 30.42 28.85 6.01
CA ARG A 262 30.29 27.65 5.19
C ARG A 262 28.91 27.00 5.30
N TYR A 263 28.30 26.98 6.48
CA TYR A 263 26.91 26.52 6.65
C TYR A 263 25.94 27.39 5.85
N PHE A 264 26.10 28.72 5.85
CA PHE A 264 25.22 29.61 5.07
C PHE A 264 25.47 29.55 3.56
N GLU A 265 26.65 29.12 3.11
CA GLU A 265 26.91 28.77 1.71
C GLU A 265 26.19 27.46 1.35
N GLU A 266 26.41 26.38 2.10
CA GLU A 266 25.73 25.09 1.91
C GLU A 266 24.19 25.24 1.96
N PHE A 267 23.66 26.09 2.85
CA PHE A 267 22.23 26.41 2.93
C PHE A 267 21.71 27.12 1.67
N ARG A 268 22.49 28.05 1.10
CA ARG A 268 22.11 28.76 -0.12
C ARG A 268 22.11 27.81 -1.32
N GLU A 269 23.14 26.98 -1.44
CA GLU A 269 23.21 25.94 -2.47
C GLU A 269 22.00 24.99 -2.40
N LEU A 270 21.67 24.50 -1.21
CA LEU A 270 20.52 23.61 -1.00
C LEU A 270 19.17 24.28 -1.31
N LYS A 271 19.04 25.56 -0.96
CA LYS A 271 17.86 26.36 -1.31
C LYS A 271 17.72 26.47 -2.84
N ASP A 272 18.82 26.75 -3.54
CA ASP A 272 18.84 26.86 -4.99
C ASP A 272 18.56 25.49 -5.65
N GLU A 273 19.07 24.39 -5.11
CA GLU A 273 18.71 23.02 -5.54
C GLU A 273 17.20 22.74 -5.43
N HIS A 274 16.57 23.18 -4.34
CA HIS A 274 15.12 23.05 -4.17
C HIS A 274 14.33 23.88 -5.18
N ILE A 275 14.82 25.07 -5.53
CA ILE A 275 14.22 25.97 -6.53
C ILE A 275 14.38 25.37 -7.94
N ASP A 276 15.59 24.97 -8.30
CA ASP A 276 15.96 24.45 -9.63
C ASP A 276 15.27 23.11 -9.96
N ARG A 277 14.94 22.32 -8.93
CA ARG A 277 14.16 21.08 -9.10
C ARG A 277 12.74 21.37 -9.62
N TYR A 278 12.17 22.53 -9.30
CA TYR A 278 10.82 22.88 -9.72
C TYR A 278 10.83 23.47 -11.13
N SER A 279 10.06 22.88 -12.04
CA SER A 279 10.05 23.28 -13.44
C SER A 279 9.56 24.71 -13.64
N ASP A 280 10.27 25.46 -14.49
CA ASP A 280 9.83 26.77 -14.98
C ASP A 280 8.67 26.68 -15.99
N GLN A 281 8.41 25.48 -16.53
CA GLN A 281 7.34 25.26 -17.50
C GLN A 281 6.02 24.98 -16.77
N GLN A 282 5.05 25.86 -16.99
CA GLN A 282 3.70 25.67 -16.47
C GLN A 282 3.02 24.48 -17.14
N VAL A 283 2.29 23.72 -16.33
CA VAL A 283 1.52 22.59 -16.82
C VAL A 283 0.24 23.11 -17.49
N PRO A 284 -0.11 22.65 -18.70
CA PRO A 284 -1.39 22.99 -19.33
C PRO A 284 -2.57 22.72 -18.40
N LEU A 285 -3.51 23.67 -18.31
CA LEU A 285 -4.69 23.56 -17.46
C LEU A 285 -5.52 22.29 -17.73
N ILE A 286 -5.52 21.81 -18.98
CA ILE A 286 -6.16 20.55 -19.36
C ILE A 286 -5.54 19.35 -18.63
N HIS A 287 -4.21 19.30 -18.46
CA HIS A 287 -3.56 18.22 -17.70
C HIS A 287 -3.87 18.30 -16.21
N SER A 288 -3.97 19.49 -15.63
CA SER A 288 -4.42 19.68 -14.25
C SER A 288 -5.86 19.20 -14.04
N LEU A 289 -6.77 19.52 -14.98
CA LEU A 289 -8.15 19.02 -14.95
C LEU A 289 -8.23 17.50 -15.07
N ILE A 290 -7.48 16.91 -16.00
CA ILE A 290 -7.39 15.44 -16.15
C ILE A 290 -6.87 14.81 -14.86
N CYS A 291 -5.86 15.41 -14.23
CA CYS A 291 -5.34 14.93 -12.95
C CYS A 291 -6.43 14.87 -11.89
N ILE A 292 -7.17 15.96 -11.67
CA ILE A 292 -8.26 15.99 -10.68
C ILE A 292 -9.32 14.94 -10.99
N ILE A 293 -9.81 14.91 -12.23
CA ILE A 293 -10.93 14.02 -12.59
C ILE A 293 -10.48 12.56 -12.45
N LEU A 294 -9.34 12.19 -13.04
CA LEU A 294 -8.87 10.81 -13.03
C LEU A 294 -8.48 10.36 -11.63
N ILE A 295 -7.57 11.08 -10.97
CA ILE A 295 -7.02 10.67 -9.68
C ILE A 295 -8.06 10.84 -8.57
N GLY A 296 -8.83 11.92 -8.61
CA GLY A 296 -9.95 12.13 -7.69
C GLY A 296 -11.00 11.04 -7.79
N THR A 297 -11.37 10.62 -9.02
CA THR A 297 -12.32 9.51 -9.20
C THR A 297 -11.75 8.19 -8.68
N VAL A 298 -10.49 7.87 -9.01
CA VAL A 298 -9.84 6.64 -8.54
C VAL A 298 -9.80 6.58 -7.01
N PHE A 299 -9.40 7.67 -6.35
CA PHE A 299 -9.35 7.74 -4.89
C PHE A 299 -10.74 7.76 -4.24
N PHE A 300 -11.71 8.46 -4.84
CA PHE A 300 -13.09 8.47 -4.35
C PHE A 300 -13.74 7.09 -4.40
N LEU A 301 -13.56 6.36 -5.50
CA LEU A 301 -14.05 4.99 -5.63
C LEU A 301 -13.40 4.09 -4.59
N ASN A 302 -12.08 4.19 -4.39
CA ASN A 302 -11.43 3.35 -3.39
C ASN A 302 -11.81 3.71 -1.95
N TYR A 303 -12.04 4.99 -1.65
CA TYR A 303 -12.54 5.42 -0.34
C TYR A 303 -13.89 4.77 -0.01
N TYR A 304 -14.80 4.67 -1.00
CA TYR A 304 -16.12 4.10 -0.80
C TYR A 304 -16.13 2.56 -0.82
N TYR A 305 -15.38 1.94 -1.73
CA TYR A 305 -15.41 0.50 -1.96
C TYR A 305 -14.28 -0.28 -1.28
N GLN A 306 -13.27 0.40 -0.73
CA GLN A 306 -12.11 -0.19 -0.04
C GLN A 306 -11.44 -1.34 -0.82
N ILE A 307 -11.34 -1.19 -2.15
CA ILE A 307 -10.87 -2.24 -3.07
C ILE A 307 -9.43 -2.65 -2.77
N VAL A 308 -8.57 -1.67 -2.52
CA VAL A 308 -7.16 -1.89 -2.19
C VAL A 308 -6.72 -0.97 -1.04
N PRO A 309 -5.67 -1.33 -0.29
CA PRO A 309 -5.07 -0.44 0.70
C PRO A 309 -4.68 0.91 0.09
N LYS A 310 -4.88 1.99 0.84
CA LYS A 310 -4.58 3.36 0.39
C LYS A 310 -3.13 3.54 -0.07
N GLN A 311 -2.16 2.92 0.60
CA GLN A 311 -0.74 3.02 0.25
C GLN A 311 -0.47 2.45 -1.13
N PHE A 312 -1.04 1.27 -1.42
CA PHE A 312 -0.97 0.63 -2.72
C PHE A 312 -1.54 1.57 -3.80
N LEU A 313 -2.73 2.14 -3.55
CA LEU A 313 -3.40 2.99 -4.53
C LEU A 313 -2.65 4.30 -4.81
N ILE A 314 -2.10 4.94 -3.79
CA ILE A 314 -1.32 6.17 -3.93
C ILE A 314 -0.09 5.90 -4.81
N TRP A 315 0.68 4.86 -4.49
CA TRP A 315 1.92 4.54 -5.20
C TRP A 315 1.68 4.04 -6.63
N ILE A 316 0.68 3.17 -6.83
CA ILE A 316 0.37 2.69 -8.19
C ILE A 316 -0.14 3.85 -9.06
N SER A 317 -0.95 4.75 -8.51
CA SER A 317 -1.44 5.94 -9.23
C SER A 317 -0.29 6.88 -9.58
N PHE A 318 0.65 7.09 -8.65
CA PHE A 318 1.84 7.91 -8.87
C PHE A 318 2.73 7.36 -9.99
N VAL A 319 2.88 6.04 -10.07
CA VAL A 319 3.65 5.37 -11.11
C VAL A 319 2.94 5.42 -12.46
N ILE A 320 1.64 5.13 -12.50
CA ILE A 320 0.87 4.99 -13.74
C ILE A 320 0.51 6.35 -14.38
N PHE A 321 0.23 7.38 -13.57
CA PHE A 321 -0.30 8.66 -14.06
C PHE A 321 0.56 9.32 -15.16
N PRO A 322 1.90 9.41 -15.04
CA PRO A 322 2.74 9.96 -16.12
C PRO A 322 2.60 9.19 -17.44
N PHE A 323 2.43 7.86 -17.40
CA PHE A 323 2.22 7.05 -18.60
C PHE A 323 0.86 7.33 -19.23
N ILE A 324 -0.19 7.52 -18.43
CA ILE A 324 -1.52 7.89 -18.93
C ILE A 324 -1.45 9.22 -19.68
N ILE A 325 -0.77 10.23 -19.13
CA ILE A 325 -0.61 11.53 -19.79
C ILE A 325 0.22 11.41 -21.08
N SER A 326 1.27 10.59 -21.07
CA SER A 326 2.07 10.33 -22.27
C SER A 326 1.25 9.67 -23.39
N ILE A 327 0.43 8.68 -23.06
CA ILE A 327 -0.48 8.01 -23.99
C ILE A 327 -1.54 8.99 -24.50
N TYR A 328 -2.11 9.81 -23.63
CA TYR A 328 -3.08 10.85 -23.99
C TYR A 328 -2.50 11.84 -25.01
N ASN A 329 -1.30 12.35 -24.76
CA ASN A 329 -0.62 13.27 -25.67
C ASN A 329 -0.30 12.61 -27.03
N TYR A 330 0.12 11.36 -27.01
CA TYR A 330 0.35 10.59 -28.24
C TYR A 330 -0.94 10.39 -29.06
N LEU A 331 -2.05 10.08 -28.40
CA LEU A 331 -3.34 9.84 -29.05
C LEU A 331 -3.98 11.14 -29.59
N ILE A 332 -3.84 12.26 -28.88
CA ILE A 332 -4.27 13.58 -29.39
C ILE A 332 -3.47 13.99 -30.62
N GLY A 333 -2.15 13.74 -30.61
CA GLY A 333 -1.32 13.94 -31.79
C GLY A 333 -1.78 13.13 -33.02
N LYS A 334 -2.52 12.04 -32.80
CA LYS A 334 -3.10 11.18 -33.85
C LYS A 334 -4.56 11.46 -34.20
N LYS A 335 -5.22 12.49 -33.62
CA LYS A 335 -6.66 12.84 -33.85
C LYS A 335 -7.64 11.65 -33.74
N ASN A 336 -7.31 10.59 -33.00
CA ASN A 336 -8.16 9.40 -32.88
C ASN A 336 -8.67 9.25 -31.43
N TYR A 337 -9.71 10.01 -31.11
CA TYR A 337 -10.32 10.10 -29.79
C TYR A 337 -11.09 8.83 -29.35
N ALA A 338 -11.34 7.89 -30.27
CA ALA A 338 -12.09 6.67 -30.00
C ALA A 338 -11.41 5.74 -28.97
N TYR A 339 -10.07 5.67 -28.97
CA TYR A 339 -9.32 4.76 -28.09
C TYR A 339 -9.27 5.23 -26.64
N LEU A 340 -9.30 6.54 -26.39
CA LEU A 340 -9.27 7.09 -25.05
C LEU A 340 -10.60 6.83 -24.33
N LEU A 341 -11.72 7.02 -25.04
CA LEU A 341 -13.06 6.77 -24.54
C LEU A 341 -13.30 5.27 -24.28
N LEU A 342 -12.75 4.40 -25.15
CA LEU A 342 -12.81 2.95 -24.97
C LEU A 342 -12.00 2.47 -23.75
N PHE A 343 -10.84 3.06 -23.48
CA PHE A 343 -10.02 2.71 -22.30
C PHE A 343 -10.72 3.07 -20.98
N PHE A 344 -11.34 4.26 -20.91
CA PHE A 344 -12.13 4.67 -19.74
C PHE A 344 -13.40 3.82 -19.56
N LEU A 345 -14.05 3.40 -20.65
CA LEU A 345 -15.20 2.49 -20.59
C LEU A 345 -14.81 1.07 -20.18
N PHE A 346 -13.61 0.59 -20.55
CA PHE A 346 -13.11 -0.72 -20.11
C PHE A 346 -12.73 -0.74 -18.62
N MET A 347 -12.13 0.34 -18.10
CA MET A 347 -11.81 0.45 -16.66
C MET A 347 -13.06 0.63 -15.78
N SER A 348 -14.17 1.13 -16.33
CA SER A 348 -15.46 1.22 -15.62
C SER A 348 -16.26 -0.08 -15.62
N CYS A 349 -15.83 -1.11 -16.37
CA CYS A 349 -16.54 -2.38 -16.54
C CYS A 349 -15.66 -3.57 -16.14
N GLN A 350 -15.15 -3.57 -14.92
CA GLN A 350 -14.89 -4.80 -14.18
C GLN A 350 -15.36 -4.64 -12.74
N ASN A 351 -16.66 -4.41 -12.54
CA ASN A 351 -17.29 -4.91 -11.32
C ASN A 351 -17.23 -6.43 -11.41
N LYS A 352 -16.19 -7.02 -10.82
CA LYS A 352 -16.22 -8.41 -10.42
C LYS A 352 -17.23 -8.45 -9.27
N TYR A 353 -18.51 -8.61 -9.60
CA TYR A 353 -19.51 -8.91 -8.59
C TYR A 353 -19.08 -10.24 -7.97
N GLU A 354 -18.56 -10.19 -6.74
CA GLU A 354 -18.47 -11.38 -5.91
C GLU A 354 -19.88 -11.96 -5.85
N LYS A 355 -20.01 -13.19 -6.34
CA LYS A 355 -21.30 -13.84 -6.47
C LYS A 355 -21.73 -14.26 -5.08
N ILE A 356 -22.54 -13.44 -4.42
CA ILE A 356 -23.18 -13.80 -3.16
C ILE A 356 -24.17 -14.94 -3.45
N GLU A 357 -23.81 -16.14 -3.02
CA GLU A 357 -24.69 -17.32 -3.12
C GLU A 357 -25.38 -17.59 -1.79
N LYS A 358 -26.66 -17.96 -1.84
CA LYS A 358 -27.41 -18.37 -0.65
C LYS A 358 -27.12 -19.84 -0.37
N ILE A 359 -26.52 -20.12 0.78
CA ILE A 359 -26.28 -21.49 1.25
C ILE A 359 -27.28 -21.81 2.36
N ASN A 360 -27.78 -23.05 2.38
CA ASN A 360 -28.53 -23.57 3.52
C ASN A 360 -27.55 -23.80 4.70
N PRO A 361 -27.76 -23.20 5.88
CA PRO A 361 -26.88 -23.37 7.03
C PRO A 361 -26.58 -24.83 7.40
N GLU A 362 -27.51 -25.75 7.14
CA GLU A 362 -27.32 -27.19 7.40
C GLU A 362 -26.22 -27.83 6.53
N ASN A 363 -25.87 -27.20 5.40
CA ASN A 363 -24.83 -27.67 4.50
C ASN A 363 -23.43 -27.14 4.87
N ILE A 364 -23.33 -26.27 5.89
CA ILE A 364 -22.06 -25.70 6.33
C ILE A 364 -21.36 -26.73 7.22
N LYS A 365 -20.19 -27.19 6.79
CA LYS A 365 -19.31 -28.01 7.64
C LYS A 365 -18.51 -27.08 8.54
N LEU A 366 -18.51 -27.38 9.85
CA LEU A 366 -17.70 -26.64 10.82
C LEU A 366 -16.21 -26.91 10.55
N ASN A 367 -15.41 -25.85 10.59
CA ASN A 367 -13.97 -25.95 10.48
C ASN A 367 -13.35 -26.61 11.72
N GLU A 368 -12.14 -27.10 11.57
CA GLU A 368 -11.30 -27.48 12.70
C GLU A 368 -10.92 -26.25 13.53
N VAL A 369 -10.49 -26.45 14.77
CA VAL A 369 -9.96 -25.37 15.60
C VAL A 369 -8.62 -24.93 15.02
N VAL A 370 -8.53 -23.68 14.58
CA VAL A 370 -7.36 -23.13 13.87
C VAL A 370 -6.69 -21.98 14.62
N SER A 371 -7.32 -21.43 15.65
CA SER A 371 -6.81 -20.27 16.38
C SER A 371 -6.89 -20.46 17.90
N ASP A 372 -5.90 -19.89 18.60
CA ASP A 372 -5.95 -19.70 20.04
C ASP A 372 -6.36 -18.26 20.37
N LEU A 373 -7.14 -18.12 21.44
CA LEU A 373 -7.72 -16.85 21.87
C LEU A 373 -6.92 -16.26 23.03
N THR A 374 -6.70 -14.95 22.99
CA THR A 374 -6.10 -14.22 24.10
C THR A 374 -7.09 -14.11 25.28
N SER A 375 -6.58 -13.82 26.48
CA SER A 375 -7.43 -13.60 27.65
C SER A 375 -8.44 -12.47 27.45
N GLU A 376 -8.06 -11.41 26.73
CA GLU A 376 -8.94 -10.28 26.39
C GLU A 376 -10.06 -10.73 25.44
N GLN A 377 -9.74 -11.53 24.42
CA GLN A 377 -10.73 -12.08 23.51
C GLN A 377 -11.73 -12.98 24.22
N ILE A 378 -11.25 -13.82 25.14
CA ILE A 378 -12.12 -14.68 25.96
C ILE A 378 -13.07 -13.83 26.82
N GLU A 379 -12.62 -12.69 27.36
CA GLU A 379 -13.48 -11.79 28.12
C GLU A 379 -14.56 -11.15 27.25
N LYS A 380 -14.21 -10.68 26.04
CA LYS A 380 -15.19 -10.18 25.05
C LYS A 380 -16.22 -11.25 24.68
N ILE A 381 -15.77 -12.49 24.44
CA ILE A 381 -16.65 -13.63 24.11
C ILE A 381 -17.60 -13.96 25.26
N LYS A 382 -17.11 -13.94 26.52
CA LYS A 382 -17.97 -14.13 27.70
C LYS A 382 -19.08 -13.08 27.78
N ASN A 383 -18.74 -11.82 27.51
CA ASN A 383 -19.73 -10.75 27.46
C ASN A 383 -20.74 -10.98 26.33
N ILE A 384 -20.31 -11.28 25.11
CA ILE A 384 -21.21 -11.63 23.99
C ILE A 384 -22.17 -12.75 24.40
N HIS A 385 -21.63 -13.84 24.96
CA HIS A 385 -22.39 -15.00 25.38
C HIS A 385 -23.46 -14.65 26.44
N GLU A 386 -23.10 -13.88 27.47
CA GLU A 386 -24.03 -13.44 28.51
C GLU A 386 -25.20 -12.62 27.93
N ILE A 387 -24.93 -11.77 26.93
CA ILE A 387 -25.94 -10.91 26.30
C ILE A 387 -26.97 -11.74 25.53
N PHE A 388 -26.51 -12.80 24.87
CA PHE A 388 -27.36 -13.64 24.04
C PHE A 388 -27.88 -14.90 24.74
N ALA A 389 -27.49 -15.16 26.00
CA ALA A 389 -27.84 -16.37 26.75
C ALA A 389 -29.35 -16.66 26.85
N GLU A 390 -30.21 -15.64 26.75
CA GLU A 390 -31.67 -15.84 26.73
C GLU A 390 -32.18 -16.40 25.40
N VAL A 391 -31.52 -16.09 24.28
CA VAL A 391 -31.98 -16.36 22.91
C VAL A 391 -31.17 -17.44 22.21
N ASP A 392 -29.90 -17.59 22.56
CA ASP A 392 -28.99 -18.65 22.13
C ASP A 392 -28.74 -19.62 23.29
N LYS A 393 -28.87 -20.92 23.01
CA LYS A 393 -28.77 -22.00 24.01
C LYS A 393 -27.40 -22.70 24.01
N SER A 394 -26.47 -22.24 23.17
CA SER A 394 -25.10 -22.74 23.16
C SER A 394 -24.45 -22.58 24.54
N SER A 395 -23.53 -23.45 24.94
CA SER A 395 -22.77 -23.25 26.19
C SER A 395 -21.61 -22.28 25.97
N LEU A 396 -21.08 -21.69 27.03
CA LEU A 396 -19.92 -20.79 26.92
C LEU A 396 -18.71 -21.50 26.29
N GLU A 397 -18.48 -22.76 26.64
CA GLU A 397 -17.40 -23.58 26.07
C GLU A 397 -17.60 -23.82 24.57
N GLN A 398 -18.85 -24.05 24.15
CA GLN A 398 -19.19 -24.21 22.74
C GLN A 398 -18.96 -22.90 22.00
N THR A 399 -19.43 -21.76 22.53
CA THR A 399 -19.22 -20.43 21.96
C THR A 399 -17.73 -20.12 21.80
N ILE A 400 -16.92 -20.37 22.84
CA ILE A 400 -15.46 -20.17 22.78
C ILE A 400 -14.84 -21.07 21.70
N THR A 401 -15.29 -22.32 21.61
CA THR A 401 -14.79 -23.28 20.60
C THR A 401 -15.16 -22.83 19.18
N ASP A 402 -16.34 -22.26 18.98
CA ASP A 402 -16.77 -21.76 17.68
C ASP A 402 -15.92 -20.56 17.23
N PHE A 403 -15.62 -19.62 18.12
CA PHE A 403 -14.67 -18.53 17.81
C PHE A 403 -13.25 -19.01 17.52
N LYS A 404 -12.82 -20.15 18.11
CA LYS A 404 -11.51 -20.77 17.80
C LYS A 404 -11.45 -21.44 16.42
N ARG A 405 -12.60 -21.67 15.79
CA ARG A 405 -12.68 -22.23 14.42
C ARG A 405 -12.59 -21.13 13.36
N ASP A 406 -12.77 -19.88 13.76
CA ASP A 406 -12.62 -18.74 12.87
C ASP A 406 -11.14 -18.46 12.59
N ARG A 407 -10.82 -18.18 11.32
CA ARG A 407 -9.46 -17.81 10.90
C ARG A 407 -9.03 -16.45 11.45
N HIS A 408 -9.99 -15.54 11.65
CA HIS A 408 -9.77 -14.22 12.19
C HIS A 408 -10.75 -13.95 13.35
N PRO A 409 -10.52 -14.55 14.53
CA PRO A 409 -11.45 -14.44 15.67
C PRO A 409 -11.71 -12.99 16.09
N GLU A 410 -10.74 -12.08 15.95
CA GLU A 410 -10.94 -10.67 16.31
C GLU A 410 -12.00 -9.98 15.43
N ASN A 411 -12.07 -10.33 14.14
CA ASN A 411 -13.08 -9.78 13.24
C ASN A 411 -14.46 -10.27 13.62
N GLU A 412 -14.60 -11.57 13.90
CA GLU A 412 -15.87 -12.16 14.35
C GLU A 412 -16.29 -11.58 15.70
N ILE A 413 -15.38 -11.49 16.67
CA ILE A 413 -15.65 -10.85 17.96
C ILE A 413 -16.18 -9.43 17.76
N LYS A 414 -15.60 -8.66 16.84
CA LYS A 414 -16.07 -7.30 16.52
C LYS A 414 -17.50 -7.30 15.97
N ILE A 415 -17.82 -8.17 15.01
CA ILE A 415 -19.17 -8.30 14.44
C ILE A 415 -20.17 -8.66 15.54
N TRP A 416 -19.86 -9.67 16.35
CA TRP A 416 -20.74 -10.13 17.43
C TRP A 416 -20.91 -9.09 18.55
N MET A 417 -19.88 -8.30 18.86
CA MET A 417 -19.97 -7.16 19.77
C MET A 417 -20.93 -6.08 19.23
N GLN A 418 -20.86 -5.76 17.94
CA GLN A 418 -21.77 -4.80 17.30
C GLN A 418 -23.21 -5.31 17.32
N MET A 419 -23.41 -6.60 17.04
CA MET A 419 -24.72 -7.24 17.17
C MET A 419 -25.24 -7.13 18.61
N ALA A 420 -24.37 -7.38 19.60
CA ALA A 420 -24.73 -7.32 21.01
C ALA A 420 -25.08 -5.91 21.47
N GLU A 421 -24.37 -4.89 20.98
CA GLU A 421 -24.67 -3.49 21.22
C GLU A 421 -26.01 -3.10 20.60
N ALA A 422 -26.27 -3.46 19.34
CA ALA A 422 -27.54 -3.20 18.68
C ALA A 422 -28.73 -3.87 19.40
N TYR A 423 -28.54 -5.12 19.83
CA TYR A 423 -29.53 -5.90 20.57
C TYR A 423 -29.85 -5.27 21.92
N LYS A 424 -28.82 -4.91 22.71
CA LYS A 424 -28.99 -4.17 23.98
C LYS A 424 -29.63 -2.80 23.76
N GLY A 425 -29.17 -2.07 22.76
CA GLY A 425 -29.65 -0.73 22.43
C GLY A 425 -31.16 -0.71 22.16
N TYR A 426 -31.65 -1.64 21.34
CA TYR A 426 -33.08 -1.77 21.06
C TYR A 426 -33.88 -2.21 22.30
N LEU A 427 -33.42 -3.25 23.02
CA LEU A 427 -34.15 -3.80 24.17
C LEU A 427 -34.14 -2.91 25.41
N SER A 428 -33.17 -2.00 25.54
CA SER A 428 -33.14 -1.01 26.62
C SER A 428 -34.34 -0.05 26.56
N LYS A 429 -34.86 0.21 25.35
CA LYS A 429 -35.99 1.10 25.09
C LYS A 429 -37.31 0.34 24.93
N ASN A 430 -37.23 -0.94 24.56
CA ASN A 430 -38.38 -1.76 24.19
C ASN A 430 -38.40 -3.06 25.00
N LYS A 431 -39.30 -3.17 25.97
CA LYS A 431 -39.52 -4.43 26.70
C LYS A 431 -40.19 -5.44 25.77
N LYS A 432 -39.55 -6.60 25.59
CA LYS A 432 -39.97 -7.65 24.66
C LYS A 432 -40.02 -9.00 25.36
N ASN A 433 -40.97 -9.85 24.96
CA ASN A 433 -41.05 -11.23 25.42
C ASN A 433 -39.98 -12.10 24.73
N LEU A 434 -39.81 -13.36 25.18
CA LEU A 434 -38.76 -14.24 24.66
C LEU A 434 -38.90 -14.53 23.14
N GLY A 435 -40.14 -14.64 22.63
CA GLY A 435 -40.38 -14.86 21.21
C GLY A 435 -39.95 -13.66 20.36
N GLU A 436 -40.30 -12.45 20.81
CA GLU A 436 -39.87 -11.21 20.21
C GLU A 436 -38.35 -11.02 20.28
N LYS A 437 -37.72 -11.29 21.43
CA LYS A 437 -36.25 -11.22 21.60
C LYS A 437 -35.50 -12.12 20.63
N LYS A 438 -35.98 -13.35 20.42
CA LYS A 438 -35.41 -14.27 19.42
C LYS A 438 -35.53 -13.73 18.00
N GLU A 439 -36.62 -13.05 17.69
CA GLU A 439 -36.83 -12.44 16.37
C GLU A 439 -35.93 -11.22 16.16
N VAL A 440 -35.75 -10.38 17.19
CA VAL A 440 -34.76 -9.28 17.20
C VAL A 440 -33.35 -9.82 16.96
N PHE A 441 -32.95 -10.86 17.68
CA PHE A 441 -31.64 -11.50 17.50
C PHE A 441 -31.45 -12.01 16.07
N LYS A 442 -32.44 -12.75 15.54
CA LYS A 442 -32.39 -13.29 14.18
C LYS A 442 -32.31 -12.18 13.11
N LEU A 443 -33.02 -11.08 13.32
CA LEU A 443 -32.97 -9.92 12.42
C LEU A 443 -31.59 -9.27 12.40
N ILE A 444 -31.00 -9.04 13.57
CA ILE A 444 -29.66 -8.44 13.70
C ILE A 444 -28.61 -9.38 13.09
N LEU A 445 -28.68 -10.68 13.38
CA LEU A 445 -27.82 -11.69 12.76
C LEU A 445 -27.98 -11.73 11.23
N SER A 446 -29.20 -11.57 10.72
CA SER A 446 -29.39 -11.48 9.26
C SER A 446 -28.75 -10.21 8.72
N ARG A 447 -28.94 -9.08 9.41
CA ARG A 447 -28.40 -7.76 9.01
C ARG A 447 -26.88 -7.70 9.04
N SER A 448 -26.21 -8.48 9.89
CA SER A 448 -24.74 -8.56 9.85
C SER A 448 -24.25 -9.21 8.56
N MET A 449 -25.08 -9.96 7.82
CA MET A 449 -24.70 -10.65 6.59
C MET A 449 -25.36 -10.10 5.31
N MET A 450 -26.44 -9.32 5.41
CA MET A 450 -27.18 -8.78 4.26
C MET A 450 -27.79 -7.39 4.50
N SER A 451 -28.35 -6.76 3.46
CA SER A 451 -28.96 -5.43 3.59
C SER A 451 -30.17 -5.45 4.53
N ALA A 452 -30.56 -4.29 5.06
CA ALA A 452 -31.73 -4.18 5.92
C ALA A 452 -33.03 -4.62 5.22
N GLU A 453 -33.19 -4.31 3.93
CA GLU A 453 -34.37 -4.75 3.18
C GLU A 453 -34.39 -6.26 3.00
N GLU A 454 -33.24 -6.87 2.71
CA GLU A 454 -33.13 -8.32 2.55
C GLU A 454 -33.35 -9.07 3.86
N ALA A 455 -32.79 -8.56 4.97
CA ALA A 455 -32.97 -9.12 6.30
C ALA A 455 -34.46 -9.15 6.70
N ILE A 456 -35.19 -8.06 6.45
CA ILE A 456 -36.64 -8.01 6.71
C ILE A 456 -37.40 -8.96 5.80
N LYS A 457 -37.03 -9.06 4.51
CA LYS A 457 -37.69 -9.93 3.54
C LYS A 457 -37.49 -11.43 3.86
N ASN A 458 -36.31 -11.81 4.36
CA ASN A 458 -35.93 -13.20 4.62
C ASN A 458 -36.25 -13.68 6.04
N SER A 459 -36.55 -12.78 6.98
CA SER A 459 -36.70 -13.13 8.41
C SER A 459 -38.00 -13.87 8.76
N ASN A 460 -39.03 -13.82 7.90
CA ASN A 460 -40.38 -14.36 8.16
C ASN A 460 -40.90 -13.92 9.54
N LEU A 461 -41.08 -12.60 9.71
CA LEU A 461 -41.50 -11.96 10.95
C LEU A 461 -42.82 -12.55 11.49
N LYS A 462 -42.82 -12.97 12.75
CA LYS A 462 -44.01 -13.52 13.44
C LYS A 462 -44.46 -12.62 14.58
N TYR A 463 -43.50 -12.01 15.29
CA TYR A 463 -43.76 -11.22 16.48
C TYR A 463 -43.55 -9.72 16.25
N LEU A 464 -42.65 -9.32 15.37
CA LEU A 464 -42.36 -7.91 15.11
C LEU A 464 -43.12 -7.41 13.88
N SER A 465 -43.68 -6.20 13.99
CA SER A 465 -44.17 -5.50 12.81
C SER A 465 -43.00 -5.07 11.91
N LYS A 466 -43.28 -4.83 10.62
CA LYS A 466 -42.26 -4.33 9.68
C LYS A 466 -41.61 -3.03 10.16
N LYS A 467 -42.38 -2.16 10.82
CA LYS A 467 -41.88 -0.90 11.38
C LYS A 467 -40.93 -1.15 12.55
N GLU A 468 -41.28 -2.05 13.45
CA GLU A 468 -40.38 -2.44 14.56
C GLU A 468 -39.13 -3.14 14.03
N ALA A 469 -39.23 -3.96 13.00
CA ALA A 469 -38.05 -4.58 12.38
C ALA A 469 -37.11 -3.51 11.77
N GLN A 470 -37.64 -2.49 11.10
CA GLN A 470 -36.83 -1.36 10.64
C GLN A 470 -36.18 -0.61 11.79
N GLU A 471 -36.90 -0.41 12.89
CA GLU A 471 -36.35 0.21 14.09
C GLU A 471 -35.22 -0.62 14.70
N VAL A 472 -35.39 -1.94 14.85
CA VAL A 472 -34.34 -2.87 15.31
C VAL A 472 -33.08 -2.71 14.46
N LEU A 473 -33.22 -2.72 13.13
CA LEU A 473 -32.08 -2.65 12.22
C LEU A 473 -31.41 -1.27 12.20
N SER A 474 -32.08 -0.21 12.67
CA SER A 474 -31.47 1.12 12.81
C SER A 474 -30.43 1.20 13.95
N PHE A 475 -30.41 0.23 14.86
CA PHE A 475 -29.38 0.14 15.91
C PHE A 475 -28.10 -0.54 15.42
N TYR A 476 -28.08 -1.13 14.21
CA TYR A 476 -26.91 -1.76 13.62
C TYR A 476 -26.38 -0.92 12.45
N ASN A 477 -25.28 -0.21 12.67
CA ASN A 477 -24.79 0.82 11.73
C ASN A 477 -23.79 0.30 10.70
N ASP A 478 -23.23 -0.90 10.90
CA ASP A 478 -22.15 -1.41 10.04
C ASP A 478 -22.67 -2.00 8.71
N ALA A 479 -21.79 -2.02 7.71
CA ALA A 479 -22.05 -2.67 6.44
C ALA A 479 -22.18 -4.19 6.64
N PRO A 480 -23.01 -4.89 5.84
CA PRO A 480 -23.11 -6.34 5.92
C PRO A 480 -21.79 -7.01 5.52
N GLN A 481 -21.41 -8.03 6.27
CA GLN A 481 -20.23 -8.88 6.10
C GLN A 481 -20.69 -10.33 5.93
N PRO A 482 -21.01 -10.78 4.68
CA PRO A 482 -21.40 -12.16 4.44
C PRO A 482 -20.23 -13.12 4.71
N LEU A 483 -20.56 -14.36 5.08
CA LEU A 483 -19.56 -15.41 5.30
C LEU A 483 -18.77 -15.68 4.00
N THR A 484 -17.45 -15.76 4.13
CA THR A 484 -16.56 -16.18 3.05
C THR A 484 -16.54 -17.71 2.96
N ILE A 485 -16.81 -18.25 1.77
CA ILE A 485 -16.69 -19.68 1.47
C ILE A 485 -15.37 -19.85 0.71
N GLU A 486 -14.48 -20.68 1.21
CA GLU A 486 -13.25 -21.08 0.54
C GLU A 486 -13.30 -22.53 0.03
#